data_AF-A0A7M3ZRB2-F1
#
_entry.id   AF-A0A7M3ZRB2-F1
#
_cell.length_a   1.000
_cell.length_b   1.000
_cell.length_c   1.000
_cell.angle_alpha   90.00
_cell.angle_beta   90.00
_cell.angle_gamma   90.00
#
_symmetry.space_group_name_H-M   'P 1'
#
loop_
_entity.id
_entity.type
_entity.pdbx_description
1 polymer ?
#
loop_
_entity_poly.entity_id
_entity_poly.type
_entity_poly.pdbx_seq_one_letter_code
_entity_poly.pdbx_strand_id
1 'polypeptide(L)'
;LKINFVRASDEALRRIARRVLREENVAFEDKAIDALASTNHGDLRALVRDLQVMATGLDGETLTADMVRAHAQASQRDVTVEIFPGL
;
A
#
# COMPACT_ATOMS: atom_id res chain seq x y z
N LEU A 1 21.63 13.41 -18.18
CA LEU A 1 20.22 12.99 -18.27
C LEU A 1 19.50 13.50 -17.02
N LYS A 2 18.49 14.37 -17.14
CA LYS A 2 17.62 14.72 -16.00
C LYS A 2 16.44 13.75 -16.00
N ILE A 3 16.28 13.01 -14.91
CA ILE A 3 15.12 12.14 -14.69
C ILE A 3 14.14 12.94 -13.85
N ASN A 4 12.96 13.26 -14.41
CA ASN A 4 11.88 13.89 -13.67
C ASN A 4 11.03 12.83 -13.00
N PHE A 5 10.96 12.88 -11.67
CA PHE A 5 10.06 12.04 -10.89
C PHE A 5 8.69 12.71 -10.83
N VAL A 6 7.70 12.08 -11.44
CA VAL A 6 6.30 12.51 -11.41
C VAL A 6 5.50 11.56 -10.52
N ARG A 7 4.45 12.09 -9.90
CA ARG A 7 3.46 11.28 -9.18
C ARG A 7 2.87 10.24 -10.13
N ALA A 8 2.78 8.99 -9.67
CA ALA A 8 2.14 7.94 -10.46
C ALA A 8 0.64 8.24 -10.58
N SER A 9 0.03 7.86 -11.71
CA SER A 9 -1.43 7.86 -11.80
C SER A 9 -2.02 6.69 -11.04
N ASP A 10 -3.28 6.80 -10.61
CA ASP A 10 -3.99 5.70 -9.94
C ASP A 10 -4.03 4.44 -10.80
N GLU A 11 -4.13 4.57 -12.12
CA GLU A 11 -4.05 3.42 -13.03
C GLU A 11 -2.66 2.77 -13.04
N ALA A 12 -1.58 3.57 -13.02
CA ALA A 12 -0.23 3.04 -12.91
C ALA A 12 -0.02 2.30 -11.59
N LEU A 13 -0.52 2.86 -10.47
CA LEU A 13 -0.48 2.23 -9.16
C LEU A 13 -1.23 0.89 -9.16
N ARG A 14 -2.44 0.83 -9.74
CA ARG A 14 -3.22 -0.40 -9.86
C ARG A 14 -2.50 -1.47 -10.68
N ARG A 15 -1.86 -1.08 -11.80
CA ARG A 15 -1.08 -2.02 -12.62
C ARG A 15 0.12 -2.57 -11.87
N ILE A 16 0.83 -1.73 -11.13
CA ILE A 16 2.01 -2.12 -10.36
C ILE A 16 1.61 -3.03 -9.19
N ALA A 17 0.56 -2.68 -8.44
CA ALA A 17 0.05 -3.50 -7.35
C ALA A 17 -0.35 -4.91 -7.81
N ARG A 18 -1.12 -5.02 -8.91
CA ARG A 18 -1.48 -6.32 -9.49
C ARG A 18 -0.26 -7.12 -9.90
N ARG A 19 0.75 -6.46 -10.48
CA ARG A 19 1.96 -7.12 -10.95
C ARG A 19 2.75 -7.69 -9.78
N VAL A 20 2.99 -6.88 -8.75
CA VAL A 20 3.73 -7.31 -7.55
C VAL A 20 3.01 -8.47 -6.86
N LEU A 21 1.70 -8.36 -6.62
CA LEU A 21 0.95 -9.43 -5.95
C LEU A 21 0.94 -10.74 -6.74
N ARG A 22 0.89 -10.67 -8.07
CA ARG A 22 1.01 -11.86 -8.93
C ARG A 22 2.41 -12.48 -8.90
N GLU A 23 3.46 -11.67 -8.93
CA GLU A 23 4.84 -12.15 -8.85
C GLU A 23 5.12 -12.82 -7.49
N GLU A 24 4.52 -12.31 -6.41
CA GLU A 24 4.61 -12.86 -5.06
C GLU A 24 3.63 -14.02 -4.78
N ASN A 25 2.86 -14.47 -5.79
CA ASN A 25 1.82 -15.53 -5.66
C ASN A 25 0.77 -15.24 -4.56
N VAL A 26 0.48 -13.98 -4.30
CA VAL A 26 -0.53 -13.55 -3.33
C VAL A 26 -1.91 -13.53 -4.00
N ALA A 27 -2.90 -14.18 -3.40
CA ALA A 27 -4.29 -14.06 -3.83
C ALA A 27 -4.84 -12.68 -3.45
N PHE A 28 -5.60 -12.03 -4.32
CA PHE A 28 -6.16 -10.70 -4.04
C PHE A 28 -7.51 -10.48 -4.73
N GLU A 29 -8.32 -9.61 -4.14
CA GLU A 29 -9.56 -9.11 -4.75
C GLU A 29 -9.33 -7.82 -5.53
N ASP A 30 -10.07 -7.60 -6.61
CA ASP A 30 -10.02 -6.32 -7.36
C ASP A 30 -10.32 -5.11 -6.47
N LYS A 31 -11.25 -5.26 -5.51
CA LYS A 31 -11.58 -4.21 -4.54
C LYS A 31 -10.40 -3.83 -3.64
N ALA A 32 -9.48 -4.77 -3.36
CA ALA A 32 -8.28 -4.50 -2.58
C ALA A 32 -7.30 -3.62 -3.36
N ILE A 33 -7.18 -3.86 -4.67
CA ILE A 33 -6.34 -3.06 -5.57
C ILE A 33 -6.85 -1.62 -5.67
N ASP A 34 -8.16 -1.44 -5.79
CA ASP A 34 -8.77 -0.11 -5.82
C ASP A 34 -8.58 0.62 -4.48
N ALA A 35 -8.75 -0.07 -3.35
CA ALA A 35 -8.49 0.50 -2.03
C ALA A 35 -7.02 0.95 -1.87
N LEU A 36 -6.06 0.14 -2.33
CA LEU A 36 -4.63 0.45 -2.29
C LEU A 36 -4.28 1.71 -3.09
N ALA A 37 -4.80 1.80 -4.32
CA ALA A 37 -4.57 2.94 -5.20
C ALA A 37 -5.20 4.23 -4.65
N SER A 38 -6.41 4.14 -4.08
CA SER A 38 -7.06 5.31 -3.46
C SER A 38 -6.36 5.77 -2.18
N THR A 39 -5.69 4.86 -1.46
CA THR A 39 -4.97 5.20 -0.23
C THR A 39 -3.62 5.86 -0.54
N ASN A 40 -2.97 5.46 -1.64
CA ASN A 40 -1.61 5.84 -2.00
C ASN A 40 -1.55 6.81 -3.18
N HIS A 41 -2.23 7.96 -3.11
CA HIS A 41 -2.33 8.92 -4.21
C HIS A 41 -0.96 9.38 -4.76
N GLY A 42 -0.58 8.76 -5.87
CA GLY A 42 0.63 9.05 -6.64
C GLY A 42 1.96 8.76 -5.95
N ASP A 43 1.96 8.06 -4.81
CA ASP A 43 3.18 7.68 -4.10
C ASP A 43 3.49 6.19 -4.29
N LEU A 44 4.44 5.93 -5.19
CA LEU A 44 4.91 4.58 -5.48
C LEU A 44 5.62 3.92 -4.30
N ARG A 45 6.31 4.71 -3.46
CA ARG A 45 7.08 4.17 -2.33
C ARG A 45 6.14 3.76 -1.20
N ALA A 46 5.12 4.57 -0.93
CA ALA A 46 4.09 4.25 0.05
C ALA A 46 3.33 2.97 -0.36
N LEU A 47 2.95 2.86 -1.65
CA LEU A 47 2.29 1.66 -2.18
C LEU A 47 3.14 0.40 -1.97
N VAL A 48 4.42 0.42 -2.34
CA VAL A 48 5.30 -0.75 -2.20
C VAL A 48 5.47 -1.15 -0.74
N ARG A 49 5.62 -0.17 0.17
CA ARG A 49 5.71 -0.43 1.60
C ARG A 49 4.45 -1.10 2.12
N ASP A 50 3.27 -0.58 1.76
CA ASP A 50 2.00 -1.17 2.19
C ASP A 50 1.85 -2.60 1.66
N LEU A 51 2.23 -2.84 0.41
CA LEU A 51 2.24 -4.19 -0.16
C LEU A 51 3.16 -5.13 0.62
N GLN A 52 4.36 -4.69 0.97
CA GLN A 52 5.31 -5.50 1.75
C GLN A 52 4.76 -5.86 3.14
N VAL A 53 4.22 -4.87 3.86
CA VAL A 53 3.67 -5.10 5.21
C VAL A 53 2.47 -6.04 5.15
N MET A 54 1.55 -5.83 4.21
CA MET A 54 0.39 -6.70 4.05
C MET A 54 0.78 -8.11 3.61
N ALA A 55 1.72 -8.25 2.67
CA ALA A 55 2.23 -9.55 2.22
C ALA A 55 2.89 -10.34 3.37
N THR A 56 3.65 -9.67 4.26
CA THR A 56 4.23 -10.32 5.43
C THR A 56 3.20 -10.79 6.46
N GLY A 57 2.02 -10.18 6.51
CA GLY A 57 0.95 -10.54 7.44
C GLY A 57 -0.13 -11.44 6.87
N LEU A 58 -0.04 -11.83 5.59
CA LEU A 58 -1.09 -12.58 4.90
C LEU A 58 -1.03 -14.08 5.17
N ASP A 59 0.11 -14.68 5.57
CA ASP A 59 0.26 -16.13 5.83
C ASP A 59 -0.40 -17.06 4.77
N GLY A 60 -0.49 -16.60 3.52
CA GLY A 60 -1.14 -17.32 2.41
C GLY A 60 -2.64 -17.05 2.21
N GLU A 61 -3.24 -16.16 3.00
CA GLU A 61 -4.61 -15.68 2.82
C GLU A 61 -4.76 -14.73 1.62
N THR A 62 -6.01 -14.42 1.27
CA THR A 62 -6.36 -13.52 0.18
C THR A 62 -6.39 -12.07 0.68
N LEU A 63 -5.70 -11.17 -0.02
CA LEU A 63 -5.75 -9.74 0.23
C LEU A 63 -7.15 -9.18 -0.10
N THR A 64 -7.88 -8.76 0.93
CA THR A 64 -9.21 -8.15 0.82
C THR A 64 -9.17 -6.64 1.01
N ALA A 65 -10.21 -5.95 0.53
CA ALA A 65 -10.30 -4.49 0.68
C ALA A 65 -10.39 -4.03 2.15
N ASP A 66 -10.95 -4.86 3.03
CA ASP A 66 -11.07 -4.53 4.45
C ASP A 66 -9.73 -4.61 5.18
N MET A 67 -8.86 -5.55 4.80
CA MET A 67 -7.47 -5.58 5.29
C MET A 67 -6.71 -4.31 4.90
N VAL A 68 -6.85 -3.88 3.64
CA VAL A 68 -6.22 -2.64 3.15
C VAL A 68 -6.74 -1.42 3.93
N ARG A 69 -8.05 -1.32 4.16
CA ARG A 69 -8.65 -0.23 4.95
C ARG A 69 -8.20 -0.26 6.40
N ALA A 70 -8.17 -1.43 7.03
CA ALA A 70 -7.70 -1.60 8.41
C ALA A 70 -6.23 -1.19 8.55
N HIS A 71 -5.38 -1.60 7.60
CA HIS A 71 -3.98 -1.21 7.55
C HIS A 71 -3.82 0.30 7.32
N ALA A 72 -4.58 0.89 6.40
CA ALA A 72 -4.56 2.33 6.16
C ALA A 72 -4.93 3.13 7.42
N GLN A 73 -5.95 2.69 8.16
CA GLN A 73 -6.34 3.29 9.44
C GLN A 73 -5.28 3.10 10.52
N ALA A 74 -4.67 1.91 10.62
CA ALA A 74 -3.57 1.66 11.56
C ALA A 74 -2.35 2.54 11.24
N SER A 75 -1.98 2.65 9.97
CA SER A 75 -0.87 3.50 9.51
C SER A 75 -1.12 4.99 9.76
N GLN A 76 -2.37 5.46 9.78
CA GLN A 76 -2.68 6.85 10.16
C GLN A 76 -2.58 7.06 11.68
N ARG A 77 -2.91 6.04 12.49
CA ARG A 77 -2.83 6.14 13.95
C ARG A 77 -1.39 6.15 14.47
N ASP A 78 -0.49 5.40 13.84
CA ASP A 78 0.93 5.34 14.27
C ASP A 78 1.68 6.67 14.09
N VAL A 79 1.20 7.57 13.23
CA VAL A 79 1.80 8.90 13.04
C VAL A 79 1.51 9.84 14.23
N THR A 80 0.54 9.51 15.08
CA THR A 80 0.13 10.38 16.20
C THR A 80 1.00 10.17 17.46
N VAL A 81 1.93 9.22 17.47
CA VAL A 81 2.82 8.96 18.62
C VAL A 81 4.18 9.62 18.41
N GLU A 82 4.18 10.92 18.11
CA GLU A 82 5.37 11.80 18.28
C GLU A 82 5.13 12.79 19.43
N ILE A 83 4.88 12.28 20.63
CA ILE A 83 5.03 13.08 21.85
C ILE A 83 5.96 12.31 22.78
N PHE A 84 7.25 12.36 22.43
CA PHE A 84 8.27 12.31 23.47
C PHE A 84 8.20 13.64 24.22
N PRO A 85 7.82 13.67 25.51
CA PRO A 85 8.07 14.84 26.34
C PRO A 85 9.57 14.85 26.65
N GLY A 86 10.36 15.34 25.70
CA GLY A 86 11.77 15.62 25.90
C GLY A 86 11.97 17.09 26.24
N LEU A 87 12.66 17.32 27.37
CA LEU A 87 13.13 18.59 27.98
C LEU A 87 12.23 19.20 29.06
#